data_AF-A0A161S7B1-F1
#
_entry.id   AF-A0A161S7B1-F1
#
_cell.length_a   1.000
_cell.length_b   1.000
_cell.length_c   1.000
_cell.angle_alpha   90.00
_cell.angle_beta   90.00
_cell.angle_gamma   90.00
#
_symmetry.space_group_name_H-M   'P 1'
#
loop_
_entity.id
_entity.type
_entity.pdbx_description
1 polymer ?
#
loop_
_entity_poly.entity_id
_entity_poly.type
_entity_poly.pdbx_seq_one_letter_code
_entity_poly.pdbx_strand_id
1 'polypeptide(L)' 'MMITYFKQWTVMRWIRLALGVLLVFQAIDASLWVLGIPALYLFLQAFFNFGCKNDSCKL' A
#
# COMPACT_ATOMS: atom_id res chain seq x y z
N MET A 1 5.84 -19.29 -18.63
CA MET A 1 4.61 -18.71 -18.04
C MET A 1 4.99 -17.37 -17.43
N MET A 2 4.88 -16.28 -18.20
CA MET A 2 5.34 -14.95 -17.76
C MET A 2 4.46 -14.45 -16.61
N ILE A 3 5.12 -13.98 -15.56
CA ILE A 3 4.53 -13.51 -14.31
C ILE A 3 3.70 -12.24 -14.60
N THR A 4 2.40 -12.41 -14.88
CA THR A 4 1.46 -11.33 -15.24
C THR A 4 1.11 -10.41 -14.07
N TYR A 5 1.69 -10.65 -12.89
CA TYR A 5 1.31 -9.99 -11.63
C TYR A 5 1.45 -8.46 -11.70
N PHE A 6 2.51 -7.97 -12.34
CA PHE A 6 2.74 -6.54 -12.51
C PHE A 6 1.99 -5.92 -13.70
N LYS A 7 1.44 -6.72 -14.64
CA LYS A 7 0.63 -6.20 -15.75
C LYS A 7 -0.76 -5.73 -15.29
N GLN A 8 -1.24 -6.21 -14.15
CA GLN A 8 -2.53 -5.81 -13.57
C GLN A 8 -2.39 -4.76 -12.45
N TRP A 9 -1.23 -4.10 -12.37
CA TRP A 9 -0.99 -3.10 -11.34
C TRP A 9 -1.49 -1.73 -11.77
N THR A 10 -2.52 -1.24 -11.08
CA THR A 10 -3.14 0.06 -11.36
C THR A 10 -2.36 1.20 -10.70
N VAL A 11 -2.52 2.42 -11.22
CA VAL A 11 -1.89 3.64 -10.66
C VAL A 11 -2.19 3.79 -9.17
N MET A 12 -3.41 3.45 -8.74
CA MET A 12 -3.79 3.54 -7.33
C MET A 12 -2.99 2.59 -6.42
N ARG A 13 -2.62 1.41 -6.90
CA ARG A 13 -1.79 0.46 -6.12
C ARG A 13 -0.37 1.01 -5.93
N TRP A 14 0.17 1.67 -6.94
CA TRP A 14 1.45 2.39 -6.84
C TRP A 14 1.39 3.57 -5.85
N ILE A 15 0.31 4.35 -5.87
CA ILE A 15 0.11 5.46 -4.93
C ILE A 15 0.07 4.93 -3.49
N ARG A 16 -0.72 3.87 -3.23
CA ARG A 16 -0.80 3.25 -1.90
C ARG A 16 0.55 2.72 -1.44
N LEU A 17 1.31 2.07 -2.33
CA LEU A 17 2.64 1.59 -2.04
C LEU A 17 3.59 2.73 -1.67
N ALA A 18 3.62 3.80 -2.46
CA ALA A 18 4.49 4.96 -2.21
C ALA A 18 4.16 5.61 -0.86
N LEU A 19 2.87 5.82 -0.55
CA LEU A 19 2.45 6.34 0.74
C LEU A 19 2.83 5.41 1.91
N GLY A 20 2.68 4.10 1.74
CA GLY A 20 3.12 3.12 2.73
C GLY A 20 4.62 3.22 3.02
N VAL A 21 5.45 3.32 1.96
CA VAL A 21 6.90 3.51 2.09
C VAL A 21 7.24 4.81 2.82
N LEU A 22 6.58 5.93 2.47
CA LEU A 22 6.79 7.21 3.14
C LEU A 22 6.43 7.15 4.64
N LEU A 23 5.34 6.47 5.00
CA LEU A 23 4.96 6.28 6.39
C LEU A 23 5.95 5.40 7.16
N VAL A 24 6.55 4.40 6.52
CA VAL A 24 7.64 3.62 7.15
C VAL A 24 8.84 4.52 7.44
N PHE A 25 9.24 5.38 6.49
CA PHE A 25 10.32 6.33 6.73
C PHE A 25 10.00 7.28 7.89
N GLN A 26 8.79 7.84 7.93
CA GLN A 26 8.35 8.68 9.05
C GLN A 26 8.28 7.93 10.38
N ALA A 27 7.84 6.67 10.39
CA ALA A 27 7.80 5.86 11.59
C ALA A 27 9.20 5.65 12.18
N ILE A 28 10.21 5.46 11.32
CA ILE A 28 11.60 5.28 11.73
C ILE A 28 12.21 6.61 12.17
N ASP A 29 12.11 7.65 11.34
CA ASP A 29 12.75 8.96 11.57
C ASP A 29 12.21 9.66 12.82
N ALA A 30 10.89 9.66 13.00
CA ALA A 30 10.23 10.25 14.16
C ALA A 30 10.10 9.29 15.36
N SER A 31 10.59 8.04 15.25
CA SER A 31 10.38 6.96 16.22
C SER A 31 8.89 6.73 16.58
N LEU A 32 7.99 7.09 15.65
CA LEU A 32 6.54 6.97 15.80
C LEU A 32 6.05 5.63 15.23
N TRP A 33 6.28 4.56 15.99
CA TRP A 33 5.91 3.19 15.59
C TRP A 33 4.40 3.01 15.33
N VAL A 34 3.55 3.88 15.90
CA VAL A 34 2.11 3.88 15.61
C VAL A 34 1.79 4.07 14.13
N LEU A 35 2.66 4.76 13.38
CA LEU A 35 2.55 4.93 11.92
C LEU A 35 2.80 3.63 11.14
N GLY A 36 3.37 2.61 11.79
CA GLY A 36 3.53 1.28 11.23
C GLY A 36 2.20 0.58 10.91
N ILE A 37 1.14 0.86 11.70
CA ILE A 37 -0.20 0.30 11.48
C ILE A 37 -0.80 0.77 10.14
N PRO A 38 -0.94 2.09 9.87
CA PRO A 38 -1.44 2.56 8.59
C PRO A 38 -0.49 2.22 7.43
N ALA A 39 0.83 2.16 7.64
CA ALA A 39 1.77 1.73 6.61
C ALA A 39 1.54 0.26 6.20
N LEU A 40 1.39 -0.65 7.17
CA LEU A 40 1.08 -2.05 6.92
C LEU A 40 -0.25 -2.19 6.17
N TYR A 41 -1.28 -1.44 6.58
CA TYR A 41 -2.58 -1.46 5.91
C TYR A 41 -2.49 -1.01 4.45
N LEU A 42 -1.71 0.02 4.15
CA LEU A 42 -1.48 0.47 2.77
C LEU A 42 -0.73 -0.56 1.94
N PHE A 43 0.24 -1.28 2.52
CA PHE A 43 0.90 -2.39 1.82
C PHE A 43 -0.06 -3.53 1.53
N LEU A 44 -0.90 -3.91 2.48
CA LEU A 44 -1.94 -4.92 2.26
C LEU A 44 -2.90 -4.51 1.13
N GLN A 45 -3.29 -3.24 1.07
CA GLN A 45 -4.08 -2.71 -0.05
C GLN A 45 -3.31 -2.73 -1.37
N ALA A 46 -2.04 -2.31 -1.39
CA ALA A 46 -1.24 -2.26 -2.61
C ALA A 46 -1.03 -3.66 -3.21
N PHE A 47 -0.73 -4.67 -2.39
CA PHE A 47 -0.43 -6.03 -2.85
C PHE A 47 -1.65 -6.93 -2.99
N PHE A 48 -2.68 -6.77 -2.17
CA PHE A 48 -3.83 -7.67 -2.15
C PHE A 48 -5.16 -6.99 -2.50
N ASN A 49 -5.19 -5.67 -2.73
CA ASN A 49 -6.44 -4.90 -2.83
C ASN A 49 -7.37 -5.15 -1.62
N PHE A 50 -6.78 -5.39 -0.45
CA PHE A 50 -7.50 -5.72 0.77
C PHE A 50 -8.49 -4.60 1.15
N GLY A 51 -9.78 -4.92 1.22
CA GLY A 51 -10.84 -3.94 1.52
C GLY A 51 -11.28 -3.05 0.34
N CYS A 52 -10.79 -3.30 -0.87
CA CYS A 52 -11.11 -2.51 -2.05
C CYS A 52 -11.75 -3.38 -3.14
N LYS A 53 -12.72 -2.82 -3.89
CA LYS A 53 -13.38 -3.49 -5.01
C LYS A 53 -13.06 -2.72 -6.29
N ASN A 54 -12.59 -3.40 -7.33
CA ASN A 54 -12.18 -2.79 -8.61
C ASN A 54 -11.15 -1.65 -8.39
N ASP A 55 -10.12 -1.90 -7.57
CA ASP A 55 -9.05 -0.94 -7.22
C ASP A 55 -9.51 0.36 -6.52
N SER A 56 -10.80 0.48 -6.24
CA SER A 56 -11.43 1.61 -5.56
C SER A 56 -11.85 1.18 -4.16
N CYS A 57 -11.42 1.92 -3.15
CA CYS A 57 -11.83 1.71 -1.77
C CYS A 57 -12.82 2.83 -1.45
N LYS A 58 -14.07 2.47 -1.16
CA LYS A 58 -15.11 3.41 -0.75
C LYS A 58 -15.41 3.14 0.72
N LEU A 59 -15.46 4.20 1.53
CA LEU A 59 -15.97 4.11 2.90
C LEU A 59 -17.47 3.78 2.87
#